data_AF-A0A4R9GRU3-F1
#
_entry.id   AF-A0A4R9GRU3-F1
#
_cell.length_a   1.000
_cell.length_b   1.000
_cell.length_c   1.000
_cell.angle_alpha   90.00
_cell.angle_beta   90.00
_cell.angle_gamma   90.00
#
_symmetry.space_group_name_H-M   'P 1'
#
loop_
_entity.id
_entity.type
_entity.pdbx_description
1 polymer ?
#
loop_
_entity_poly.entity_id
_entity_poly.type
_entity_poly.pdbx_seq_one_letter_code
_entity_poly.pdbx_strand_id
1 'polypeptide(L)'
;MQWEKPSNPSESRSKIHTLKAKSPKGEVPNCTLLLSRNLYVRLLQHWEGEKPLSRCLNELLELYAARLEKGEKLNSESSLLLYQRKKPRSSENFDRINFRPEGMDWIRLGNISRWHGVSRCFLFSYMLELYFCGKDGESGGAARKRRAA
;
A
#
# COMPACT_ATOMS: atom_id res chain seq x y z
N MET A 1 -63.12 2.32 -40.63
CA MET A 1 -62.38 1.73 -39.48
C MET A 1 -61.04 1.23 -40.00
N GLN A 2 -59.94 1.90 -39.65
CA GLN A 2 -58.59 1.41 -39.93
C GLN A 2 -58.09 0.67 -38.68
N TRP A 3 -57.58 -0.53 -38.89
CA TRP A 3 -56.94 -1.34 -37.88
C TRP A 3 -55.46 -0.95 -37.84
N GLU A 4 -54.95 -0.57 -36.67
CA GLU A 4 -53.51 -0.36 -36.49
C GLU A 4 -52.86 -1.65 -35.99
N LYS A 5 -51.73 -2.02 -36.61
CA LYS A 5 -50.93 -3.19 -36.21
C LYS A 5 -50.32 -2.95 -34.83
N PRO A 6 -50.36 -3.93 -33.90
CA PRO A 6 -49.63 -3.80 -32.65
C PRO A 6 -48.13 -3.77 -32.94
N SER A 7 -47.44 -2.79 -32.34
CA SER A 7 -46.01 -2.61 -32.46
C SER A 7 -45.26 -3.83 -31.88
N ASN A 8 -44.27 -4.29 -32.64
CA ASN A 8 -43.47 -5.47 -32.34
C ASN A 8 -42.57 -5.21 -31.09
N PRO A 9 -42.51 -6.07 -30.06
CA PRO A 9 -41.79 -5.77 -28.80
C PRO A 9 -40.25 -5.76 -28.89
N SER A 10 -39.67 -5.84 -30.09
CA SER A 10 -38.22 -6.05 -30.26
C SER A 10 -37.35 -4.80 -30.12
N GLU A 11 -37.93 -3.62 -29.87
CA GLU A 11 -37.16 -2.36 -29.72
C GLU A 11 -36.68 -2.05 -28.29
N SER A 12 -36.81 -2.96 -27.34
CA SER A 12 -36.16 -2.82 -26.04
C SER A 12 -34.70 -3.30 -26.07
N ARG A 13 -33.89 -2.77 -27.00
CA ARG A 13 -32.43 -2.84 -26.86
C ARG A 13 -32.05 -1.97 -25.66
N SER A 14 -31.86 -2.61 -24.50
CA SER A 14 -31.29 -2.00 -23.31
C SER A 14 -29.95 -1.35 -23.66
N LYS A 15 -29.97 -0.04 -23.84
CA LYS A 15 -28.77 0.81 -24.01
C LYS A 15 -28.05 0.85 -22.67
N ILE A 16 -27.34 -0.22 -22.32
CA ILE A 16 -26.37 -0.15 -21.23
C ILE A 16 -25.22 0.73 -21.74
N HIS A 17 -25.32 2.03 -21.46
CA HIS A 17 -24.20 2.93 -21.63
C HIS A 17 -23.07 2.43 -20.74
N THR A 18 -21.86 2.33 -21.30
CA THR A 18 -20.69 1.87 -20.57
C THR A 18 -20.49 2.71 -19.29
N LEU A 19 -20.51 2.05 -18.13
CA LEU A 19 -20.22 2.68 -16.83
C LEU A 19 -18.72 2.93 -16.61
N LYS A 20 -17.87 2.53 -17.57
CA LYS A 20 -16.41 2.65 -17.45
C LYS A 20 -15.98 4.12 -17.56
N ALA A 21 -15.47 4.67 -16.47
CA ALA A 21 -14.70 5.91 -16.51
C ALA A 21 -13.37 5.70 -17.26
N LYS A 22 -12.83 6.78 -17.83
CA LYS A 22 -11.45 6.78 -18.37
C LYS A 22 -10.48 6.73 -17.19
N SER A 23 -9.59 5.74 -17.18
CA SER A 23 -8.48 5.73 -16.23
C SER A 23 -7.40 6.71 -16.69
N PRO A 24 -6.82 7.52 -15.79
CA PRO A 24 -5.69 8.36 -16.13
C PRO A 24 -4.54 7.48 -16.65
N LYS A 25 -4.00 7.83 -17.81
CA LYS A 25 -2.85 7.16 -18.42
C LYS A 25 -1.59 7.89 -17.98
N GLY A 26 -0.69 7.21 -17.27
CA GLY A 26 0.61 7.75 -16.88
C GLY A 26 0.66 8.49 -15.53
N GLU A 27 -0.45 8.60 -14.80
CA GLU A 27 -0.39 9.08 -13.41
C GLU A 27 0.25 8.03 -12.51
N VAL A 28 1.32 8.43 -11.82
CA VAL A 28 1.99 7.61 -10.83
C VAL A 28 1.31 7.78 -9.46
N PRO A 29 1.08 6.68 -8.73
CA PRO A 29 0.49 6.75 -7.40
C PRO A 29 1.38 7.58 -6.45
N ASN A 30 0.78 8.19 -5.43
CA ASN A 30 1.49 8.89 -4.36
C ASN A 30 1.26 8.17 -3.03
N CYS A 31 2.33 8.00 -2.26
CA CYS A 31 2.24 7.58 -0.87
C CYS A 31 2.96 8.58 0.03
N THR A 32 2.25 9.04 1.06
CA THR A 32 2.78 9.91 2.12
C THR A 32 3.04 9.08 3.37
N LEU A 33 4.29 9.07 3.84
CA LEU A 33 4.71 8.45 5.08
C LEU A 33 4.95 9.52 6.15
N LEU A 34 4.59 9.20 7.39
CA LEU A 34 5.05 9.90 8.58
C LEU A 34 6.04 8.98 9.29
N LEU A 35 7.33 9.29 9.21
CA LEU A 35 8.39 8.50 9.84
C LEU A 35 9.06 9.31 10.95
N SER A 36 9.51 8.65 12.01
CA SER A 36 10.37 9.34 12.98
C SER A 36 11.68 9.75 12.31
N ARG A 37 12.27 10.85 12.76
CA ARG A 37 13.53 11.37 12.19
C ARG A 37 14.61 10.29 12.13
N ASN A 38 14.72 9.47 13.18
CA ASN A 38 15.70 8.38 13.25
C ASN A 38 15.46 7.32 12.17
N LEU A 39 14.21 6.87 12.01
CA LEU A 39 13.85 5.87 11.01
C LEU A 39 14.07 6.40 9.59
N TYR A 40 13.76 7.68 9.35
CA TYR A 40 13.99 8.30 8.05
C TYR A 40 15.47 8.38 7.68
N VAL A 41 16.34 8.77 8.62
CA VAL A 41 17.79 8.80 8.39
C VAL A 41 18.33 7.40 8.05
N ARG A 42 17.91 6.36 8.78
CA ARG A 42 18.32 4.97 8.48
C ARG A 42 17.83 4.51 7.11
N LEU A 43 16.61 4.89 6.72
CA LEU A 43 16.08 4.59 5.40
C LEU A 43 16.99 5.15 4.31
N LEU A 44 17.36 6.44 4.41
CA LEU A 44 18.20 7.11 3.41
C LEU A 44 19.64 6.55 3.37
N GLN A 45 20.17 6.10 4.50
CA GLN A 45 21.48 5.46 4.57
C GLN A 45 21.48 4.04 3.99
N HIS A 46 20.34 3.34 4.01
CA HIS A 46 20.26 1.96 3.56
C HIS A 46 19.86 1.82 2.09
N TRP A 47 18.96 2.69 1.61
CA TRP A 47 18.57 2.75 0.21
C TRP A 47 19.04 4.08 -0.38
N GLU A 48 20.10 4.00 -1.18
CA GLU A 48 20.71 5.14 -1.86
C GLU A 48 20.35 5.14 -3.36
N GLY A 49 20.65 6.26 -4.03
CA GLY A 49 20.47 6.42 -5.48
C GLY A 49 19.10 6.98 -5.88
N GLU A 50 18.71 6.73 -7.14
CA GLU A 50 17.43 7.21 -7.66
C GLU A 50 16.24 6.44 -7.08
N LYS A 51 15.17 7.19 -6.72
CA LYS A 51 13.92 6.65 -6.15
C LYS A 51 14.14 5.67 -4.98
N PRO A 52 14.86 6.06 -3.92
CA PRO A 52 15.25 5.15 -2.84
C PRO A 52 14.03 4.54 -2.13
N LEU A 53 12.94 5.30 -1.98
CA LEU A 53 11.70 4.80 -1.37
C LEU A 53 10.95 3.78 -2.23
N SER A 54 11.01 3.88 -3.56
CA SER A 54 10.37 2.89 -4.44
C SER A 54 11.12 1.57 -4.40
N ARG A 55 12.45 1.62 -4.44
CA ARG A 55 13.30 0.45 -4.24
C ARG A 55 13.12 -0.16 -2.85
N CYS A 56 13.07 0.67 -1.81
CA CYS A 56 12.79 0.24 -0.45
C CYS A 56 11.45 -0.51 -0.36
N LEU A 57 10.38 0.03 -0.93
CA LEU A 57 9.08 -0.63 -0.94
C LEU A 57 9.16 -2.00 -1.63
N ASN A 58 9.79 -2.07 -2.81
CA ASN A 58 9.95 -3.32 -3.55
C ASN A 58 10.69 -4.38 -2.71
N GLU A 59 11.86 -4.05 -2.16
CA GLU A 59 12.66 -4.99 -1.34
C GLU A 59 11.89 -5.45 -0.09
N LEU A 60 11.14 -4.56 0.57
CA LEU A 60 10.32 -4.93 1.73
C LEU A 60 9.14 -5.83 1.34
N LEU A 61 8.51 -5.61 0.18
CA LEU A 61 7.45 -6.48 -0.32
C LEU A 61 8.01 -7.88 -0.63
N GLU A 62 9.18 -7.98 -1.24
CA GLU A 62 9.83 -9.29 -1.47
C GLU A 62 10.14 -10.02 -0.15
N LEU A 63 10.58 -9.28 0.87
CA LEU A 63 10.90 -9.87 2.17
C LEU A 63 9.68 -10.31 2.97
N TYR A 64 8.60 -9.52 2.95
CA TYR A 64 7.52 -9.66 3.93
C TYR A 64 6.16 -10.03 3.35
N ALA A 65 5.90 -9.85 2.05
CA ALA A 65 4.58 -10.04 1.48
C ALA A 65 4.04 -11.45 1.69
N ALA A 66 4.83 -12.49 1.41
CA ALA A 66 4.39 -13.89 1.55
C ALA A 66 3.97 -14.23 2.99
N ARG A 67 4.63 -13.65 3.98
CA ARG A 67 4.27 -13.80 5.40
C ARG A 67 3.02 -13.01 5.74
N LEU A 68 2.93 -11.75 5.29
CA LEU A 68 1.80 -10.86 5.55
C LEU A 68 0.50 -11.37 4.92
N GLU A 69 0.56 -11.90 3.70
CA GLU A 69 -0.58 -12.48 2.99
C GLU A 69 -1.19 -13.70 3.70
N LYS A 70 -0.39 -14.42 4.51
CA LYS A 70 -0.83 -15.59 5.30
C LYS A 70 -1.07 -15.28 6.77
N GLY A 71 -0.62 -14.11 7.23
CA GLY A 71 -0.64 -13.72 8.63
C GLY A 71 -2.00 -13.21 9.08
N GLU A 72 -2.17 -13.15 10.40
CA GLU A 72 -3.34 -12.54 11.02
C GLU A 72 -3.46 -11.05 10.69
N LYS A 73 -4.68 -10.51 10.80
CA LYS A 73 -4.93 -9.10 10.53
C LYS A 73 -4.24 -8.23 11.57
N LEU A 74 -3.51 -7.20 11.12
CA LEU A 74 -2.90 -6.22 12.03
C LEU A 74 -3.95 -5.38 12.77
N ASN A 75 -5.15 -5.28 12.21
CA ASN A 75 -6.29 -4.58 12.79
C ASN A 75 -7.51 -5.51 12.80
N SER A 76 -7.46 -6.57 13.61
CA SER A 76 -8.53 -7.58 13.73
C SER A 76 -9.79 -7.04 14.41
N GLU A 77 -9.64 -6.10 15.35
CA GLU A 77 -10.70 -5.65 16.25
C GLU A 77 -11.60 -4.54 15.69
N SER A 78 -11.31 -4.03 14.49
CA SER A 78 -12.01 -2.87 13.92
C SER A 78 -12.43 -3.12 12.48
N SER A 79 -13.68 -2.76 12.16
CA SER A 79 -14.19 -2.70 10.78
C SER A 79 -13.66 -1.48 10.02
N LEU A 80 -13.13 -0.47 10.72
CA LEU A 80 -12.52 0.72 10.15
C LEU A 80 -11.02 0.54 9.94
N LEU A 81 -10.48 1.17 8.90
CA LEU A 81 -9.04 1.17 8.59
C LEU A 81 -8.22 1.82 9.70
N LEU A 82 -7.14 1.15 10.12
CA LEU A 82 -6.13 1.72 10.99
C LEU A 82 -5.14 2.58 10.18
N TYR A 83 -4.97 3.83 10.58
CA TYR A 83 -4.04 4.78 9.95
C TYR A 83 -2.79 4.96 10.80
N GLN A 84 -1.72 5.48 10.18
CA GLN A 84 -0.55 5.96 10.90
C GLN A 84 -0.94 7.00 11.95
N ARG A 85 -0.37 6.90 13.15
CA ARG A 85 -0.55 7.92 14.19
C ARG A 85 0.13 9.21 13.75
N LYS A 86 -0.60 10.33 13.81
CA LYS A 86 -0.07 11.67 13.50
C LYS A 86 0.89 12.22 14.56
N LYS A 87 0.78 11.76 15.80
CA LYS A 87 1.57 12.24 16.94
C LYS A 87 2.22 11.06 17.67
N PRO A 88 3.51 11.14 17.99
CA PRO A 88 4.17 10.14 18.84
C PRO A 88 3.66 10.18 20.27
N ARG A 89 3.93 9.09 21.00
CA ARG A 89 3.82 9.04 22.46
C ARG A 89 4.94 9.80 23.18
N SER A 90 6.04 10.08 22.48
CA SER A 90 7.25 10.76 22.97
C SER A 90 7.45 12.11 22.27
N SER A 91 8.42 12.91 22.73
CA SER A 91 8.84 14.18 22.10
C SER A 91 9.57 14.03 20.76
N GLU A 92 9.40 12.92 20.05
CA GLU A 92 10.16 12.61 18.84
C GLU A 92 9.61 13.38 17.63
N ASN A 93 10.48 13.98 16.83
CA ASN A 93 10.08 14.69 15.61
C ASN A 93 9.78 13.70 14.47
N PHE A 94 8.69 13.94 13.74
CA PHE A 94 8.27 13.14 12.59
C PHE A 94 8.44 13.92 11.28
N ASP A 95 9.01 13.27 10.28
CA ASP A 95 9.15 13.81 8.94
C ASP A 95 8.01 13.29 8.04
N ARG A 96 7.41 14.21 7.28
CA ARG A 96 6.46 13.87 6.22
C ARG A 96 7.22 13.66 4.92
N ILE A 97 7.13 12.45 4.37
CA ILE A 97 7.83 12.05 3.16
C ILE A 97 6.81 11.66 2.11
N ASN A 98 6.90 12.23 0.92
CA ASN A 98 6.08 11.84 -0.23
C ASN A 98 6.96 11.10 -1.22
N PHE A 99 6.47 9.97 -1.74
CA PHE A 99 7.15 9.27 -2.83
C PHE A 99 6.13 8.69 -3.82
N ARG A 100 6.65 8.24 -4.97
CA ARG A 100 5.86 7.69 -6.08
C ARG A 100 6.23 6.21 -6.27
N PRO A 101 5.47 5.27 -5.68
CA PRO A 101 5.74 3.85 -5.86
C PRO A 101 5.51 3.41 -7.31
N GLU A 102 6.18 2.32 -7.68
CA GLU A 102 5.89 1.64 -8.94
C GLU A 102 4.50 0.99 -8.90
N GLY A 103 3.83 0.91 -10.06
CA GLY A 103 2.42 0.55 -10.12
C GLY A 103 2.10 -0.84 -9.54
N MET A 104 2.93 -1.84 -9.84
CA MET A 104 2.73 -3.20 -9.34
C MET A 104 2.95 -3.31 -7.83
N ASP A 105 4.00 -2.65 -7.32
CA ASP A 105 4.27 -2.59 -5.88
C ASP A 105 3.13 -1.88 -5.13
N TRP A 106 2.56 -0.82 -5.72
CA TRP A 106 1.43 -0.11 -5.16
C TRP A 106 0.16 -0.96 -5.07
N ILE A 107 -0.10 -1.78 -6.10
CA ILE A 107 -1.22 -2.73 -6.12
C ILE A 107 -1.02 -3.79 -5.04
N ARG A 108 0.18 -4.39 -4.97
CA ARG A 108 0.52 -5.43 -3.98
C ARG A 108 0.39 -4.90 -2.55
N LEU A 109 1.01 -3.75 -2.25
CA LEU A 109 0.86 -3.05 -0.97
C LEU A 109 -0.62 -2.74 -0.66
N GLY A 110 -1.39 -2.33 -1.67
CA GLY A 110 -2.83 -2.07 -1.55
C GLY A 110 -3.64 -3.31 -1.17
N ASN A 111 -3.32 -4.47 -1.72
CA ASN A 111 -4.00 -5.72 -1.42
C ASN A 111 -3.69 -6.21 -0.01
N ILE A 112 -2.41 -6.22 0.36
CA ILE A 112 -1.96 -6.64 1.69
C ILE A 112 -2.52 -5.70 2.76
N SER A 113 -2.48 -4.37 2.53
CA SER A 113 -3.01 -3.40 3.51
C SER A 113 -4.52 -3.56 3.72
N ARG A 114 -5.30 -3.82 2.66
CA ARG A 114 -6.72 -4.13 2.77
C ARG A 114 -6.97 -5.42 3.55
N TRP A 115 -6.20 -6.48 3.31
CA TRP A 115 -6.32 -7.74 4.06
C TRP A 115 -6.17 -7.49 5.57
N HIS A 116 -5.15 -6.74 5.97
CA HIS A 116 -4.89 -6.46 7.39
C HIS A 116 -5.77 -5.35 7.99
N GLY A 117 -6.63 -4.69 7.22
CA GLY A 117 -7.47 -3.60 7.70
C GLY A 117 -6.68 -2.33 8.07
N VAL A 118 -5.58 -2.04 7.36
CA VAL A 118 -4.71 -0.89 7.63
C VAL A 118 -4.53 -0.01 6.39
N SER A 119 -4.06 1.22 6.56
CA SER A 119 -3.70 2.07 5.41
C SER A 119 -2.39 1.60 4.76
N ARG A 120 -2.20 1.89 3.46
CA ARG A 120 -0.96 1.57 2.73
C ARG A 120 0.28 2.20 3.39
N CYS A 121 0.17 3.44 3.87
CA CYS A 121 1.26 4.11 4.56
C CYS A 121 1.57 3.42 5.90
N PHE A 122 0.55 3.02 6.67
CA PHE A 122 0.75 2.26 7.90
C PHE A 122 1.53 0.97 7.62
N LEU A 123 1.09 0.19 6.62
CA LEU A 123 1.74 -1.07 6.29
C LEU A 123 3.20 -0.88 5.86
N PHE A 124 3.51 0.15 5.08
CA PHE A 124 4.89 0.43 4.70
C PHE A 124 5.73 0.80 5.94
N SER A 125 5.26 1.71 6.79
CA SER A 125 5.98 2.03 8.05
C SER A 125 6.17 0.82 8.95
N TYR A 126 5.17 -0.07 9.02
CA TYR A 126 5.27 -1.32 9.78
C TYR A 126 6.38 -2.22 9.23
N MET A 127 6.46 -2.42 7.91
CA MET A 127 7.55 -3.19 7.29
C MET A 127 8.93 -2.55 7.52
N LEU A 128 9.02 -1.22 7.52
CA LEU A 128 10.25 -0.51 7.88
C LEU A 128 10.68 -0.75 9.33
N GLU A 129 9.74 -0.72 10.27
CA GLU A 129 10.03 -1.05 11.67
C GLU A 129 10.47 -2.51 11.83
N LEU A 130 9.81 -3.45 11.14
CA LEU A 130 10.23 -4.86 11.13
C LEU A 130 11.67 -5.02 10.59
N TYR A 131 12.04 -4.23 9.58
CA TYR A 131 13.36 -4.30 8.96
C TYR A 131 14.47 -3.76 9.87
N PHE A 132 14.27 -2.58 10.46
CA PHE A 132 15.30 -1.86 11.21
C PHE A 132 15.33 -2.13 12.71
N CYS A 133 14.17 -2.38 13.32
CA CYS A 133 14.07 -2.57 14.76
C CYS A 133 14.01 -4.05 15.13
N GLY A 134 13.43 -4.89 14.26
CA GLY A 134 13.08 -6.26 14.59
C GLY A 134 11.97 -6.32 15.64
N LYS A 135 10.96 -7.14 15.40
CA LYS A 135 10.05 -7.59 16.46
C LYS A 135 9.97 -9.11 16.36
N ASP A 136 9.94 -9.75 17.53
CA ASP A 136 9.64 -11.19 17.72
C ASP A 136 10.80 -12.18 17.50
N GLY A 137 11.97 -11.95 18.12
CA GLY A 137 13.02 -12.98 18.21
C GLY A 137 13.74 -13.36 16.91
N GLU A 138 13.30 -12.85 15.75
CA GLU A 138 14.01 -12.95 14.48
C GLU A 138 15.02 -11.79 14.32
N SER A 139 16.20 -12.11 13.79
CA SER A 139 17.16 -11.10 13.35
C SER A 139 16.48 -10.21 12.29
N GLY A 140 16.41 -8.90 12.53
CA GLY A 140 15.80 -7.93 11.60
C GLY A 140 16.32 -8.11 10.17
N GLY A 141 15.52 -7.70 9.17
CA GLY A 141 15.86 -7.93 7.74
C GLY A 141 17.27 -7.43 7.38
N ALA A 142 17.73 -6.33 7.99
CA ALA A 142 19.09 -5.82 7.86
C ALA A 142 20.16 -6.82 8.37
N ALA A 143 19.89 -7.53 9.47
CA ALA A 143 20.78 -8.55 10.01
C ALA A 143 20.78 -9.85 9.18
N ARG A 144 19.63 -10.23 8.59
CA ARG A 144 19.54 -11.34 7.62
C ARG A 144 20.36 -11.05 6.36
N LYS A 145 20.26 -9.84 5.79
CA LYS A 145 21.02 -9.43 4.60
C LYS A 145 22.53 -9.42 4.86
N ARG A 146 22.98 -8.99 6.04
CA ARG A 146 24.39 -9.04 6.47
C ARG A 146 24.95 -10.45 6.70
N ARG A 147 24.10 -11.46 6.94
CA ARG A 147 24.52 -12.86 7.08
C ARG A 147 24.59 -13.60 5.75
N ALA A 148 23.97 -13.07 4.71
CA ALA A 148 23.90 -13.68 3.38
C ALA A 148 24.89 -13.05 2.38
N ALA A 149 25.64 -12.03 2.79
CA ALA A 149 26.71 -11.37 2.05
C ALA A 149 28.06 -11.72 2.67
#